data_AF-A0A1K0IIP7-F1
#
_entry.id   AF-A0A1K0IIP7-F1
#
_cell.length_a   1.000
_cell.length_b   1.000
_cell.length_c   1.000
_cell.angle_alpha   90.00
_cell.angle_beta   90.00
_cell.angle_gamma   90.00
#
_symmetry.space_group_name_H-M   'P 1'
#
loop_
_entity.id
_entity.type
_entity.pdbx_description
1 polymer ?
#
loop_
_entity_poly.entity_id
_entity_poly.type
_entity_poly.pdbx_seq_one_letter_code
_entity_poly.pdbx_strand_id
1 'polypeptide(L)'
;MGHVILTPAIVADLVSDCLGTVKVLGIVGRCRTGKTLSLKQWTEETRTQNGVRVAYADNQTLLVSEKVEVDFDGQVRGAAIGHYPMFDLNGADVVIVDEPLQNRELVERLFAHVDPNGGAFMHRLLVLPIQTEGEIDSFGIPRSAVQLYSVAGLPL
;
A
#
# COMPACT_ATOMS: atom_id res chain seq x y z
N MET A 1 3.80 27.96 8.49
CA MET A 1 2.89 26.80 8.61
C MET A 1 3.76 25.56 8.49
N GLY A 2 3.76 24.70 9.52
CA GLY A 2 4.68 23.55 9.59
C GLY A 2 4.46 22.58 8.43
N HIS A 3 5.55 22.07 7.86
CA HIS A 3 5.46 20.96 6.91
C HIS A 3 4.98 19.72 7.67
N VAL A 4 3.72 19.32 7.45
CA VAL A 4 3.19 18.07 7.97
C VAL A 4 3.83 16.91 7.19
N ILE A 5 4.39 15.97 7.94
CA ILE A 5 5.06 14.78 7.44
C ILE A 5 4.37 13.55 8.01
N LEU A 6 4.20 12.53 7.18
CA LEU A 6 3.76 11.21 7.62
C LEU A 6 4.82 10.63 8.56
N THR A 7 4.39 9.84 9.54
CA THR A 7 5.26 9.12 10.46
C THR A 7 4.84 7.65 10.53
N PRO A 8 5.72 6.72 10.94
CA PRO A 8 5.35 5.31 11.12
C PRO A 8 4.18 5.11 12.09
N ALA A 9 4.09 5.94 13.14
CA ALA A 9 2.98 5.92 14.09
C ALA A 9 1.64 6.26 13.42
N ILE A 10 1.61 7.31 12.58
CA ILE A 10 0.40 7.65 11.81
C ILE A 10 0.04 6.51 10.86
N VAL A 11 1.02 5.87 10.20
CA VAL A 11 0.76 4.70 9.35
C VAL A 11 0.10 3.57 10.15
N ALA A 12 0.63 3.26 11.33
CA ALA A 12 0.09 2.22 12.20
C ALA A 12 -1.37 2.50 12.59
N ASP A 13 -1.68 3.75 12.98
CA ASP A 13 -3.04 4.17 13.35
C ASP A 13 -4.00 4.03 12.16
N LEU A 14 -3.61 4.55 10.98
CA LEU A 14 -4.42 4.47 9.78
C LEU A 14 -4.67 3.03 9.30
N VAL A 15 -3.64 2.17 9.34
CA VAL A 15 -3.80 0.76 8.99
C VAL A 15 -4.69 0.06 10.00
N SER A 16 -4.54 0.32 11.30
CA SER A 16 -5.40 -0.26 12.34
C SER A 16 -6.87 0.12 12.14
N ASP A 17 -7.15 1.37 11.79
CA ASP A 17 -8.52 1.84 11.52
C ASP A 17 -9.15 1.17 10.29
N CYS A 18 -8.33 0.90 9.26
CA CYS A 18 -8.81 0.40 7.98
C CYS A 18 -8.83 -1.13 7.86
N LEU A 19 -7.95 -1.83 8.58
CA LEU A 19 -7.73 -3.28 8.42
C LEU A 19 -9.00 -4.06 8.81
N GLY A 20 -9.57 -4.77 7.84
CA GLY A 20 -10.82 -5.52 8.03
C GLY A 20 -12.09 -4.67 7.95
N THR A 21 -11.97 -3.37 7.72
CA THR A 21 -13.10 -2.43 7.59
C THR A 21 -13.33 -2.03 6.15
N VAL A 22 -12.26 -1.66 5.44
CA VAL A 22 -12.28 -1.24 4.03
C VAL A 22 -11.29 -2.04 3.20
N LYS A 23 -11.44 -2.01 1.88
CA LYS A 23 -10.50 -2.69 0.99
C LYS A 23 -9.23 -1.87 0.78
N VAL A 24 -9.37 -0.56 0.64
CA VAL A 24 -8.28 0.31 0.22
C VAL A 24 -8.15 1.49 1.17
N LEU A 25 -6.93 1.69 1.68
CA LEU A 25 -6.51 2.89 2.38
C LEU A 25 -5.69 3.75 1.40
N GLY A 26 -6.16 4.95 1.09
CA GLY A 26 -5.38 5.93 0.35
C GLY A 26 -4.77 6.99 1.26
N ILE A 27 -3.44 7.17 1.19
CA ILE A 27 -2.72 8.18 1.98
C ILE A 27 -2.30 9.32 1.06
N VAL A 28 -2.98 10.46 1.19
CA VAL A 28 -2.87 11.62 0.30
C VAL A 28 -1.87 12.64 0.83
N GLY A 29 -0.87 12.96 0.02
CA GLY A 29 0.01 14.09 0.27
C GLY A 29 1.01 14.30 -0.84
N ARG A 30 1.45 15.55 -1.03
CA ARG A 30 2.42 15.92 -2.08
C ARG A 30 3.74 15.14 -1.97
N CYS A 31 4.59 15.25 -2.98
CA CYS A 31 5.96 14.75 -2.89
C CYS A 31 6.68 15.31 -1.66
N ARG A 32 7.61 14.53 -1.10
CA ARG A 32 8.45 14.90 0.07
C ARG A 32 7.68 15.08 1.39
N THR A 33 6.53 14.43 1.55
CA THR A 33 5.78 14.35 2.81
C THR A 33 6.13 13.14 3.68
N GLY A 34 7.19 12.39 3.33
CA GLY A 34 7.66 11.24 4.12
C GLY A 34 6.96 9.91 3.82
N LYS A 35 6.01 9.83 2.88
CA LYS A 35 5.23 8.61 2.58
C LYS A 35 6.08 7.34 2.46
N THR A 36 6.99 7.28 1.49
CA THR A 36 7.88 6.13 1.27
C THR A 36 8.70 5.78 2.52
N LEU A 37 9.33 6.78 3.16
CA LEU A 37 10.18 6.54 4.33
C LEU A 37 9.36 5.93 5.48
N SER A 38 8.21 6.50 5.79
CA SER A 38 7.37 6.04 6.89
C SER A 38 6.75 4.67 6.62
N LEU A 39 6.32 4.39 5.38
CA LEU A 39 5.77 3.09 5.01
C LEU A 39 6.83 1.99 5.06
N LYS A 40 8.06 2.25 4.61
CA LYS A 40 9.18 1.30 4.72
C LYS A 40 9.54 1.03 6.19
N GLN A 41 9.74 2.09 6.98
CA GLN A 41 10.04 1.97 8.42
C GLN A 41 8.94 1.19 9.17
N TRP A 42 7.67 1.52 8.93
CA TRP A 42 6.56 0.82 9.55
C TRP A 42 6.51 -0.67 9.15
N THR A 43 6.79 -0.98 7.87
CA THR A 43 6.85 -2.37 7.37
C THR A 43 7.94 -3.16 8.09
N GLU A 44 9.13 -2.58 8.26
CA GLU A 44 10.25 -3.20 8.99
C GLU A 44 9.91 -3.42 10.46
N GLU A 45 9.37 -2.40 11.14
CA GLU A 45 8.98 -2.48 12.55
C GLU A 45 7.90 -3.57 12.77
N THR A 46 6.87 -3.60 11.93
CA THR A 46 5.77 -4.57 12.02
C THR A 46 6.26 -6.00 11.82
N ARG A 47 7.21 -6.22 10.89
CA ARG A 47 7.82 -7.54 10.65
C ARG A 47 8.48 -8.12 11.91
N THR A 48 9.07 -7.27 12.74
CA THR A 48 9.76 -7.73 13.97
C THR A 48 8.80 -8.14 15.09
N GLN A 49 7.53 -7.74 15.02
CA GLN A 49 6.57 -7.89 16.12
C GLN A 49 5.67 -9.13 15.99
N ASN A 50 5.87 -9.99 14.97
CA ASN A 50 5.05 -11.18 14.72
C ASN A 50 3.53 -10.90 14.64
N GLY A 51 3.17 -9.70 14.18
CA GLY A 51 1.79 -9.24 14.04
C GLY A 51 1.24 -9.38 12.63
N VAL A 52 0.69 -8.29 12.10
CA VAL A 52 0.16 -8.18 10.73
C VAL A 52 1.25 -8.50 9.71
N ARG A 53 0.95 -9.35 8.72
CA ARG A 53 1.91 -9.69 7.66
C ARG A 53 1.81 -8.66 6.54
N VAL A 54 2.85 -7.86 6.39
CA VAL A 54 2.89 -6.73 5.45
C VAL A 54 3.82 -7.04 4.29
N ALA A 55 3.30 -6.91 3.06
CA ALA A 55 4.10 -6.90 1.84
C ALA A 55 4.25 -5.47 1.32
N TYR A 56 5.43 -5.15 0.78
CA TYR A 56 5.75 -3.85 0.20
C TYR A 56 6.13 -4.02 -1.26
N ALA A 57 5.37 -3.42 -2.17
CA ALA A 57 5.67 -3.36 -3.60
C ALA A 57 6.21 -1.97 -3.94
N ASP A 58 7.48 -1.89 -4.32
CA ASP A 58 8.14 -0.65 -4.76
C ASP A 58 8.09 -0.55 -6.29
N ASN A 59 7.32 0.42 -6.80
CA ASN A 59 7.25 0.71 -8.23
C ASN A 59 8.23 1.81 -8.69
N GLN A 60 9.22 2.24 -7.87
CA GLN A 60 10.22 3.21 -8.33
C GLN A 60 11.12 2.61 -9.41
N THR A 61 10.66 2.69 -10.65
CA THR A 61 11.44 2.42 -11.85
C THR A 61 12.23 3.67 -12.23
N LEU A 62 13.33 3.96 -11.51
CA LEU A 62 14.29 5.01 -11.92
C LEU A 62 14.90 4.76 -13.31
N LEU A 63 14.77 3.55 -13.82
CA LEU A 63 15.09 3.11 -15.17
C LEU A 63 13.96 2.16 -15.59
N VAL A 64 13.73 2.02 -16.90
CA VAL A 64 12.78 1.08 -17.53
C VAL A 64 13.04 -0.35 -17.03
N SER A 65 12.54 -0.66 -15.84
CA SER A 65 12.57 -1.97 -15.21
C SER A 65 11.22 -2.56 -15.51
N GLU A 66 11.19 -3.66 -16.24
CA GLU A 66 9.97 -4.43 -16.50
C GLU A 66 9.47 -5.17 -15.23
N LYS A 67 9.98 -4.80 -14.05
CA LYS A 67 9.75 -5.49 -12.78
C LYS A 67 9.49 -4.52 -11.63
N VAL A 68 8.57 -4.94 -10.77
CA VAL A 68 8.28 -4.39 -9.44
C VAL A 68 9.05 -5.18 -8.41
N GLU A 69 9.68 -4.50 -7.45
CA GLU A 69 10.30 -5.16 -6.30
C GLU A 69 9.26 -5.38 -5.21
N VAL A 70 9.00 -6.65 -4.89
CA VAL A 70 8.10 -7.04 -3.80
C VAL A 70 8.95 -7.55 -2.65
N ASP A 71 8.92 -6.85 -1.52
CA ASP A 71 9.47 -7.28 -0.24
C ASP A 71 8.37 -7.90 0.64
N PHE A 72 8.52 -9.19 0.93
CA PHE A 72 7.65 -9.91 1.85
C PHE A 72 8.44 -10.95 2.65
N ASP A 73 8.21 -11.02 3.96
CA ASP A 73 8.91 -11.92 4.88
C ASP A 73 10.46 -11.89 4.77
N GLY A 74 11.02 -10.72 4.47
CA GLY A 74 12.47 -10.52 4.33
C GLY A 74 13.05 -11.07 3.02
N GLN A 75 12.19 -11.42 2.06
CA GLN A 75 12.60 -11.76 0.70
C GLN A 75 12.17 -10.66 -0.26
N VAL A 76 13.14 -10.15 -1.02
CA VAL A 76 12.88 -9.23 -2.13
C VAL A 76 12.87 -10.02 -3.43
N ARG A 77 11.76 -9.93 -4.18
CA ARG A 77 11.58 -10.63 -5.45
C ARG A 77 11.06 -9.67 -6.51
N GLY A 78 11.53 -9.87 -7.75
CA GLY A 78 11.05 -9.10 -8.89
C GLY A 78 9.81 -9.74 -9.51
N ALA A 79 8.68 -9.03 -9.49
CA ALA A 79 7.46 -9.40 -10.19
C ALA A 79 7.36 -8.66 -11.52
N ALA A 80 6.93 -9.31 -12.60
CA ALA A 80 6.73 -8.63 -13.88
C ALA A 80 5.60 -7.59 -13.77
N ILE A 81 5.73 -6.48 -14.51
CA ILE A 81 4.68 -5.45 -14.58
C ILE A 81 3.36 -6.08 -15.02
N GLY A 82 2.26 -5.62 -14.40
CA GLY A 82 0.93 -6.10 -14.72
C GLY A 82 0.66 -7.55 -14.32
N HIS A 83 1.56 -8.28 -13.65
CA HIS A 83 1.25 -9.61 -13.12
C HIS A 83 1.00 -9.58 -11.61
N TYR A 84 -0.01 -10.32 -11.16
CA TYR A 84 -0.24 -10.53 -9.73
C TYR A 84 0.79 -11.55 -9.22
N PRO A 85 1.70 -11.17 -8.31
CA PRO A 85 2.72 -12.07 -7.81
C PRO A 85 2.16 -12.95 -6.68
N MET A 86 1.26 -13.86 -7.06
CA MET A 86 0.49 -14.69 -6.14
C MET A 86 1.36 -15.42 -5.11
N PHE A 87 2.49 -15.98 -5.52
CA PHE A 87 3.40 -16.69 -4.63
C PHE A 87 4.17 -15.78 -3.69
N ASP A 88 4.47 -14.56 -4.12
CA ASP A 88 5.28 -13.61 -3.36
C ASP A 88 4.43 -12.83 -2.35
N LEU A 89 3.11 -12.79 -2.53
CA LEU A 89 2.15 -12.14 -1.63
C LEU A 89 1.30 -13.11 -0.81
N ASN A 90 1.53 -14.42 -0.95
CA ASN A 90 0.67 -15.42 -0.33
C ASN A 90 0.67 -15.32 1.21
N GLY A 91 -0.51 -15.04 1.78
CA GLY A 91 -0.69 -14.86 3.21
C GLY A 91 -0.27 -13.49 3.76
N ALA A 92 -0.05 -12.48 2.91
CA ALA A 92 0.04 -11.09 3.33
C ALA A 92 -1.34 -10.54 3.72
N ASP A 93 -1.47 -9.96 4.91
CA ASP A 93 -2.66 -9.26 5.38
C ASP A 93 -2.79 -7.89 4.73
N VAL A 94 -1.67 -7.17 4.61
CA VAL A 94 -1.59 -5.82 4.07
C VAL A 94 -0.61 -5.79 2.91
N VAL A 95 -1.02 -5.17 1.81
CA VAL A 95 -0.12 -4.89 0.68
C VAL A 95 0.00 -3.39 0.52
N ILE A 96 1.22 -2.87 0.60
CA ILE A 96 1.55 -1.48 0.27
C ILE A 96 2.06 -1.45 -1.16
N VAL A 97 1.54 -0.52 -1.97
CA VAL A 97 2.04 -0.29 -3.33
C VAL A 97 2.57 1.13 -3.41
N ASP A 98 3.88 1.30 -3.28
CA ASP A 98 4.49 2.62 -3.39
C ASP A 98 4.53 3.10 -4.85
N GLU A 99 4.36 4.40 -5.05
CA GLU A 99 4.19 5.03 -6.37
C GLU A 99 3.16 4.28 -7.26
N PRO A 100 1.91 4.07 -6.79
CA PRO A 100 0.96 3.16 -7.44
C PRO A 100 0.56 3.55 -8.86
N LEU A 101 0.67 4.84 -9.21
CA LEU A 101 0.40 5.34 -10.57
C LEU A 101 1.36 4.77 -11.63
N GLN A 102 2.57 4.36 -11.24
CA GLN A 102 3.54 3.79 -12.16
C GLN A 102 3.15 2.38 -12.62
N ASN A 103 2.25 1.69 -11.89
CA ASN A 103 1.82 0.35 -12.21
C ASN A 103 0.34 0.12 -11.87
N ARG A 104 -0.53 0.82 -12.60
CA ARG A 104 -1.99 0.75 -12.43
C ARG A 104 -2.53 -0.67 -12.59
N GLU A 105 -1.99 -1.44 -13.54
CA GLU A 105 -2.41 -2.83 -13.77
C GLU A 105 -2.15 -3.73 -12.55
N LEU A 106 -1.02 -3.55 -11.87
CA LEU A 106 -0.76 -4.26 -10.61
C LEU A 106 -1.79 -3.88 -9.54
N VAL A 107 -2.09 -2.59 -9.39
CA VAL A 107 -3.07 -2.09 -8.42
C VAL A 107 -4.46 -2.71 -8.67
N GLU A 108 -4.92 -2.75 -9.92
CA GLU A 108 -6.20 -3.36 -10.31
C GLU A 108 -6.24 -4.86 -9.96
N ARG A 109 -5.15 -5.59 -10.23
CA ARG A 109 -5.05 -7.02 -9.92
C ARG A 109 -4.96 -7.29 -8.43
N LEU A 110 -4.25 -6.46 -7.68
CA LEU A 110 -4.19 -6.54 -6.22
C LEU A 110 -5.57 -6.31 -5.62
N PHE A 111 -6.29 -5.29 -6.09
CA PHE A 111 -7.65 -4.99 -5.64
C PHE A 111 -8.61 -6.17 -5.83
N ALA A 112 -8.48 -6.92 -6.93
CA ALA A 112 -9.27 -8.13 -7.16
C ALA A 112 -9.01 -9.24 -6.13
N HIS A 113 -7.88 -9.20 -5.41
CA HIS A 113 -7.48 -10.13 -4.35
C HIS A 113 -7.58 -9.52 -2.94
N VAL A 114 -8.37 -8.45 -2.79
CA VAL A 114 -8.62 -7.82 -1.48
C VAL A 114 -10.05 -8.09 -0.99
N ASP A 115 -10.15 -8.68 0.19
CA ASP A 115 -11.38 -8.88 0.94
C ASP A 115 -11.11 -8.57 2.43
N PRO A 116 -11.78 -7.56 3.03
CA PRO A 116 -11.54 -7.19 4.43
C PRO A 116 -11.83 -8.34 5.41
N ASN A 117 -12.77 -9.23 5.04
CA ASN A 117 -13.14 -10.42 5.78
C ASN A 117 -12.47 -11.69 5.25
N GLY A 118 -11.58 -11.56 4.25
CA GLY A 118 -10.90 -12.66 3.58
C GLY A 118 -9.95 -13.41 4.51
N GLY A 119 -9.79 -14.71 4.23
CA GLY A 119 -8.83 -15.58 4.91
C GLY A 119 -7.45 -15.58 4.25
N ALA A 120 -6.61 -16.58 4.57
CA ALA A 120 -5.18 -16.68 4.21
C ALA A 120 -4.81 -16.53 2.72
N PHE A 121 -5.78 -16.51 1.80
CA PHE A 121 -5.59 -16.40 0.35
C PHE A 121 -5.98 -15.04 -0.22
N MET A 122 -6.50 -14.13 0.62
CA MET A 122 -6.87 -12.77 0.25
C MET A 122 -6.09 -11.78 1.12
N HIS A 123 -5.78 -10.62 0.54
CA HIS A 123 -5.31 -9.49 1.32
C HIS A 123 -6.49 -8.83 2.01
N ARG A 124 -6.27 -8.31 3.20
CA ARG A 124 -7.32 -7.66 4.00
C ARG A 124 -7.31 -6.14 3.83
N LEU A 125 -6.20 -5.59 3.35
CA LEU A 125 -6.07 -4.16 3.06
C LEU A 125 -5.01 -3.90 1.97
N LEU A 126 -5.34 -3.01 1.04
CA LEU A 126 -4.42 -2.42 0.07
C LEU A 126 -4.13 -0.97 0.46
N VAL A 127 -2.85 -0.60 0.58
CA VAL A 127 -2.42 0.75 0.96
C VAL A 127 -1.80 1.46 -0.25
N LEU A 128 -2.38 2.62 -0.60
CA LEU A 128 -1.99 3.41 -1.76
C LEU A 128 -1.55 4.82 -1.34
N PRO A 129 -0.24 5.11 -1.23
CA PRO A 129 0.26 6.47 -1.11
C PRO A 129 0.07 7.23 -2.42
N ILE A 130 -0.73 8.29 -2.41
CA ILE A 130 -1.07 9.10 -3.59
C ILE A 130 -0.79 10.59 -3.35
N GLN A 131 -0.62 11.38 -4.40
CA GLN A 131 -0.32 12.81 -4.27
C GLN A 131 -1.59 13.65 -4.08
N THR A 132 -2.68 13.26 -4.74
CA THR A 132 -3.97 13.95 -4.70
C THR A 132 -5.14 12.96 -4.66
N GLU A 133 -6.30 13.38 -4.15
CA GLU A 133 -7.48 12.50 -4.05
C GLU A 133 -7.98 12.00 -5.40
N GLY A 134 -7.90 12.84 -6.45
CA GLY A 134 -8.36 12.50 -7.80
C GLY A 134 -7.52 11.42 -8.49
N GLU A 135 -6.35 11.08 -7.96
CA GLU A 135 -5.56 9.95 -8.48
C GLU A 135 -6.27 8.62 -8.27
N ILE A 136 -7.17 8.52 -7.29
CA ILE A 136 -7.92 7.28 -7.04
C ILE A 136 -8.79 6.88 -8.23
N ASP A 137 -9.35 7.88 -8.92
CA ASP A 137 -10.21 7.67 -10.09
C ASP A 137 -9.43 7.02 -11.25
N SER A 138 -8.11 7.18 -11.25
CA SER A 138 -7.25 6.54 -12.25
C SER A 138 -7.07 5.04 -12.02
N PHE A 139 -7.31 4.50 -10.82
CA PHE A 139 -7.13 3.06 -10.59
C PHE A 139 -8.38 2.22 -10.90
N GLY A 140 -9.49 2.84 -11.31
CA GLY A 140 -10.75 2.13 -11.55
C GLY A 140 -11.34 1.47 -10.30
N ILE A 141 -10.90 1.89 -9.11
CA ILE A 141 -11.36 1.35 -7.83
C ILE A 141 -12.67 2.06 -7.43
N PRO A 142 -13.73 1.31 -7.06
CA PRO A 142 -14.97 1.93 -6.58
C PRO A 142 -14.71 2.76 -5.33
N ARG A 143 -15.19 4.02 -5.30
CA ARG A 143 -15.01 4.91 -4.15
C ARG A 143 -15.54 4.33 -2.84
N SER A 144 -16.59 3.50 -2.89
CA SER A 144 -17.14 2.80 -1.73
C SER A 144 -16.20 1.79 -1.08
N ALA A 145 -15.13 1.39 -1.77
CA ALA A 145 -14.12 0.46 -1.26
C ALA A 145 -12.91 1.17 -0.64
N VAL A 146 -12.85 2.50 -0.74
CA VAL A 146 -11.68 3.32 -0.40
C VAL A 146 -12.00 4.23 0.78
N GLN A 147 -11.09 4.28 1.75
CA GLN A 147 -11.02 5.34 2.75
C GLN A 147 -9.78 6.20 2.49
N LEU A 148 -9.93 7.52 2.41
CA LEU A 148 -8.82 8.45 2.21
C LEU A 148 -8.47 9.19 3.49
N TYR A 149 -7.17 9.35 3.71
CA TYR A 149 -6.61 10.17 4.76
C TYR A 149 -5.49 11.04 4.21
N SER A 150 -5.30 12.21 4.79
CA SER A 150 -4.12 13.03 4.57
C SER A 150 -2.89 12.44 5.27
N VAL A 151 -1.69 12.90 4.90
CA VAL A 151 -0.44 12.58 5.63
C VAL A 151 -0.42 13.02 7.11
N ALA A 152 -1.41 13.81 7.53
CA ALA A 152 -1.63 14.19 8.93
C ALA A 152 -2.43 13.14 9.72
N GLY A 153 -2.93 12.08 9.07
CA GLY A 153 -3.85 11.12 9.67
C GLY A 153 -5.30 11.60 9.74
N LEU A 154 -5.65 12.69 9.05
CA LEU A 154 -7.02 13.23 9.04
C LEU A 154 -7.82 12.68 7.84
N PRO A 155 -9.08 12.25 8.02
CA PRO A 155 -9.94 11.82 6.92
C PRO A 155 -10.12 12.90 5.84
N LEU A 156 -10.34 12.47 4.60
CA LEU A 156 -10.63 13.31 3.42
C LEU A 156 -11.97 12.96 2.78
#